data_AF-A0A833QY70-F1
#
_entry.id   AF-A0A833QY70-F1
#
_cell.length_a   1.000
_cell.length_b   1.000
_cell.length_c   1.000
_cell.angle_alpha   90.00
_cell.angle_beta   90.00
_cell.angle_gamma   90.00
#
_symmetry.space_group_name_H-M   'P 1'
#
loop_
_entity.id
_entity.type
_entity.pdbx_description
1 polymer ?
#
loop_
_entity_poly.entity_id
_entity_poly.type
_entity_poly.pdbx_seq_one_letter_code
_entity_poly.pdbx_strand_id
1 'polypeptide(L)'
;MNLQGPESGHLKQWVNQKLSRGDIESIADPRMHGQYDINSVWKVTDLARRCTDDSSAHRPTMSAVVIELKESLDLEISTEGTRGRSTTSTNSNSSSRKDRYGSDVSQNSVFEMAKVGGMSASGPIAR
;
A
#
# COMPACT_ATOMS: atom_id res chain seq x y z
N MET A 1 11.77 -16.52 -21.32
CA MET A 1 12.01 -15.07 -21.21
C MET A 1 13.51 -14.89 -20.94
N ASN A 2 14.26 -14.37 -21.90
CA ASN A 2 15.72 -14.28 -21.80
C ASN A 2 16.11 -12.98 -21.10
N LEU A 3 16.41 -13.06 -19.80
CA LEU A 3 16.94 -11.95 -19.00
C LEU A 3 18.47 -11.95 -19.15
N GLN A 4 18.97 -11.50 -20.30
CA GLN A 4 20.40 -11.30 -20.50
C GLN A 4 20.80 -9.96 -19.86
N GLY A 5 21.47 -9.99 -18.71
CA GLY A 5 22.10 -8.81 -18.09
C GLY A 5 23.29 -8.30 -18.91
N PRO A 6 23.65 -7.00 -18.76
CA PRO A 6 24.57 -6.63 -17.67
C PRO A 6 24.11 -5.38 -16.90
N GLU A 7 24.63 -5.21 -15.69
CA GLU A 7 24.45 -4.03 -14.82
C GLU A 7 23.05 -3.84 -14.21
N SER A 8 23.02 -3.77 -12.88
CA SER A 8 21.87 -3.46 -12.03
C SER A 8 21.16 -2.11 -12.33
N GLY A 9 21.58 -1.39 -13.37
CA GLY A 9 20.99 -0.13 -13.85
C GLY A 9 19.86 -0.29 -14.88
N HIS A 10 19.78 -1.40 -15.61
CA HIS A 10 18.83 -1.49 -16.74
C HIS A 10 17.36 -1.57 -16.32
N LEU A 11 17.03 -2.21 -15.18
CA LEU A 11 15.64 -2.30 -14.73
C LEU A 11 15.10 -0.93 -14.28
N LYS A 12 15.86 -0.19 -13.45
CA LYS A 12 15.46 1.15 -13.01
C LYS A 12 15.25 2.08 -14.20
N GLN A 13 16.16 2.04 -15.18
CA GLN A 13 16.08 2.87 -16.36
C GLN A 13 14.90 2.50 -17.27
N TRP A 14 14.65 1.21 -17.47
CA TRP A 14 13.49 0.72 -18.22
C TRP A 14 12.17 1.14 -17.56
N VAL A 15 12.04 0.94 -16.24
CA VAL A 15 10.85 1.35 -15.48
C VAL A 15 10.62 2.87 -15.61
N ASN A 16 11.67 3.68 -15.45
CA ASN A 16 11.57 5.14 -15.61
C ASN A 16 11.13 5.56 -17.01
N GLN A 17 11.65 4.89 -18.05
CA GLN A 17 11.24 5.13 -19.43
C GLN A 17 9.76 4.78 -19.65
N LYS A 18 9.27 3.69 -19.05
CA LYS A 18 7.87 3.29 -19.14
C LYS A 18 6.95 4.23 -18.37
N LEU A 19 7.33 4.66 -17.16
CA LEU A 19 6.61 5.66 -16.37
C LEU A 19 6.48 6.99 -17.11
N SER A 20 7.57 7.52 -17.68
CA SER A 20 7.55 8.79 -18.41
C SER A 20 6.64 8.78 -19.66
N ARG A 21 6.35 7.59 -20.19
CA ARG A 21 5.43 7.38 -21.32
C ARG A 21 3.99 7.05 -20.88
N GLY A 22 3.75 6.88 -19.58
CA GLY A 22 2.44 6.44 -19.06
C GLY A 22 2.13 4.96 -19.29
N ASP A 23 3.12 4.15 -19.68
CA ASP A 23 2.92 2.75 -20.07
C ASP A 23 3.09 1.80 -18.87
N ILE A 24 2.13 1.84 -17.94
CA ILE A 24 2.14 1.05 -16.70
C ILE A 24 1.80 -0.42 -16.92
N GLU A 25 0.96 -0.72 -17.90
CA GLU A 25 0.59 -2.10 -18.20
C GLU A 25 1.80 -2.94 -18.60
N SER A 26 2.79 -2.33 -19.28
CA SER A 26 4.04 -3.03 -19.60
C SER A 26 4.95 -3.31 -18.41
N ILE A 27 4.72 -2.67 -17.27
CA ILE A 27 5.49 -2.84 -16.02
C ILE A 27 4.85 -3.91 -15.15
N ALA A 28 3.53 -4.06 -15.21
CA ALA A 28 2.80 -5.06 -14.46
C ALA A 28 3.25 -6.48 -14.82
N ASP A 29 3.30 -7.38 -13.84
CA ASP A 29 3.55 -8.81 -14.08
C ASP A 29 2.44 -9.37 -15.00
N PRO A 30 2.80 -9.94 -16.17
CA PRO A 30 1.83 -10.53 -17.10
C PRO A 30 0.95 -11.62 -16.46
N ARG A 31 1.43 -12.28 -15.41
CA ARG A 31 0.68 -13.31 -14.66
C ARG A 31 -0.49 -12.74 -13.85
N MET A 32 -0.56 -11.42 -13.67
CA MET A 32 -1.71 -10.77 -13.05
C MET A 32 -2.90 -10.63 -14.03
N HIS A 33 -2.70 -10.89 -15.33
CA HIS A 33 -3.77 -10.89 -16.34
C HIS A 33 -4.65 -9.62 -16.35
N GLY A 34 -4.10 -8.46 -15.99
CA GLY A 34 -4.88 -7.21 -15.88
C GLY A 34 -5.82 -7.12 -14.67
N GLN A 35 -5.74 -8.07 -13.75
CA GLN A 35 -6.53 -8.12 -12.51
C GLN A 35 -5.91 -7.23 -11.42
N TYR A 36 -5.79 -5.95 -11.73
CA TYR A 36 -5.31 -4.92 -10.83
C TYR A 36 -5.98 -3.57 -11.15
N ASP A 37 -5.83 -2.60 -10.26
CA ASP A 37 -6.13 -1.20 -10.52
C ASP A 37 -4.89 -0.47 -11.05
N ILE A 38 -5.05 0.31 -12.12
CA ILE A 38 -3.93 1.01 -12.76
C ILE A 38 -3.30 2.03 -11.81
N ASN A 39 -4.10 2.69 -10.96
CA ASN A 39 -3.59 3.69 -10.02
C ASN A 39 -2.81 3.04 -8.87
N SER A 40 -3.27 1.86 -8.41
CA SER A 40 -2.52 1.04 -7.46
C SER A 40 -1.14 0.65 -8.01
N VAL A 41 -1.08 0.10 -9.24
CA VAL A 41 0.22 -0.27 -9.85
C VAL A 41 1.10 0.95 -10.08
N TRP A 42 0.53 2.08 -10.50
CA TRP A 42 1.27 3.34 -10.61
C TRP A 42 1.90 3.75 -9.27
N LYS A 43 1.09 3.76 -8.19
CA LYS A 43 1.55 4.13 -6.83
C LYS A 43 2.68 3.21 -6.36
N VAL A 44 2.50 1.90 -6.47
CA VAL A 44 3.50 0.91 -6.03
C VAL A 44 4.80 1.06 -6.82
N THR A 45 4.70 1.30 -8.13
CA THR A 45 5.88 1.47 -8.98
C THR A 45 6.64 2.75 -8.67
N ASP A 46 5.96 3.87 -8.46
CA ASP A 46 6.62 5.12 -8.05
C ASP A 46 7.26 5.00 -6.65
N LEU A 47 6.58 4.31 -5.72
CA LEU A 47 7.14 4.03 -4.40
C LEU A 47 8.42 3.19 -4.50
N ALA A 48 8.42 2.11 -5.29
CA ALA A 48 9.59 1.28 -5.52
C ALA A 48 10.76 2.06 -6.15
N ARG A 49 10.46 3.00 -7.06
CA ARG A 49 11.46 3.91 -7.65
C ARG A 49 12.11 4.79 -6.58
N ARG A 50 11.33 5.40 -5.68
CA ARG A 50 11.86 6.22 -4.58
C ARG A 50 12.65 5.39 -3.56
N CYS A 51 12.21 4.17 -3.23
CA CYS A 51 12.94 3.26 -2.35
C CYS A 51 14.33 2.88 -2.87
N THR A 52 14.52 2.91 -4.19
CA THR A 52 15.77 2.52 -4.87
C THR A 52 16.56 3.72 -5.43
N ASP A 53 16.21 4.93 -4.98
CA ASP A 53 16.94 6.16 -5.32
C ASP A 53 18.39 6.05 -4.88
N ASP A 54 19.32 6.56 -5.69
CA ASP A 54 20.74 6.49 -5.38
C ASP A 54 21.10 7.39 -4.19
N SER A 55 20.35 8.48 -3.98
CA SER A 55 20.45 9.32 -2.80
C SER A 55 19.56 8.79 -1.68
N SER A 56 20.17 8.48 -0.53
CA SER A 56 19.45 8.04 0.65
C SER A 56 18.45 9.08 1.16
N ALA A 57 18.67 10.37 0.91
CA ALA A 57 17.79 11.45 1.33
C ALA A 57 16.43 11.45 0.60
N HIS A 58 16.35 10.85 -0.60
CA HIS A 58 15.09 10.73 -1.34
C HIS A 58 14.35 9.42 -1.04
N ARG A 59 15.00 8.47 -0.34
CA ARG A 59 14.37 7.21 0.02
C ARG A 59 13.33 7.48 1.13
N PRO A 60 12.09 7.00 0.97
CA PRO A 60 11.08 7.13 2.00
C PRO A 60 11.47 6.33 3.24
N THR A 61 11.00 6.78 4.41
CA THR A 61 11.11 6.00 5.64
C THR A 61 10.23 4.76 5.55
N MET A 62 10.57 3.69 6.27
CA MET A 62 9.73 2.48 6.30
C MET A 62 8.29 2.75 6.76
N SER A 63 8.08 3.74 7.64
CA SER A 63 6.73 4.17 8.04
C SER A 63 5.94 4.76 6.86
N ALA A 64 6.56 5.62 6.05
CA ALA A 64 5.95 6.18 4.85
C ALA A 64 5.66 5.09 3.81
N VAL A 65 6.59 4.15 3.60
CA VAL A 65 6.40 2.99 2.72
C VAL A 65 5.15 2.20 3.13
N VAL A 66 4.97 1.89 4.42
CA VAL A 66 3.79 1.16 4.88
C VAL A 66 2.49 1.93 4.66
N ILE A 67 2.49 3.24 4.89
CA ILE A 67 1.31 4.09 4.65
C ILE A 67 0.91 4.05 3.18
N GLU A 68 1.85 4.27 2.27
CA GLU A 68 1.57 4.30 0.83
C GLU A 68 1.16 2.93 0.27
N LEU A 69 1.71 1.84 0.81
CA LEU A 69 1.29 0.48 0.45
C LEU A 69 -0.15 0.20 0.89
N LYS A 70 -0.56 0.67 2.07
CA LYS A 70 -1.94 0.54 2.54
C LYS A 70 -2.92 1.30 1.63
N GLU A 71 -2.57 2.52 1.25
CA GLU A 71 -3.40 3.28 0.30
C GLU A 71 -3.50 2.61 -1.08
N SER A 72 -2.43 1.96 -1.54
CA SER A 72 -2.44 1.22 -2.80
C SER A 72 -3.34 -0.01 -2.72
N LEU A 73 -3.31 -0.71 -1.59
CA LEU A 73 -4.20 -1.85 -1.33
C LEU A 73 -5.67 -1.42 -1.25
N ASP A 74 -5.97 -0.26 -0.64
CA ASP A 74 -7.35 0.25 -0.57
C ASP A 74 -7.94 0.53 -1.97
N LEU A 75 -7.10 0.92 -2.94
CA LEU A 75 -7.51 1.10 -4.34
C LEU A 75 -7.88 -0.22 -5.00
N GLU A 76 -7.08 -1.27 -4.80
CA GLU A 76 -7.38 -2.62 -5.31
C GLU A 76 -8.71 -3.14 -4.76
N ILE A 77 -8.89 -3.07 -3.44
CA ILE A 77 -10.11 -3.56 -2.77
C ILE A 77 -11.36 -2.80 -3.25
N SER A 78 -11.22 -1.49 -3.49
CA SER A 78 -12.30 -0.66 -4.04
C SER A 78 -12.71 -1.08 -5.46
N THR A 79 -11.78 -1.58 -6.27
CA THR A 79 -12.10 -2.06 -7.62
C THR A 79 -12.78 -3.43 -7.64
N GLU A 80 -12.52 -4.30 -6.66
CA GLU A 80 -13.13 -5.63 -6.58
C GLU A 80 -14.64 -5.58 -6.32
N GLY A 81 -15.12 -4.57 -5.58
CA GLY A 81 -16.54 -4.29 -5.42
C GLY A 81 -17.28 -3.93 -6.73
N THR A 82 -16.55 -3.50 -7.77
CA THR A 82 -17.10 -3.09 -9.06
C THR A 82 -17.04 -4.22 -10.10
N ARG A 83 -16.01 -5.08 -10.05
CA ARG A 83 -15.82 -6.19 -11.01
C ARG A 83 -16.69 -7.43 -10.72
N GLY A 84 -17.34 -7.51 -9.56
CA GLY A 84 -18.22 -8.61 -9.15
C GLY A 84 -19.68 -8.55 -9.63
N ARG A 85 -19.99 -8.02 -10.83
CA ARG A 85 -21.37 -8.02 -11.35
C ARG A 85 -21.43 -8.41 -12.82
N SER A 86 -21.40 -9.70 -13.08
CA SER A 86 -21.95 -10.28 -14.29
C SER A 86 -22.48 -11.67 -13.96
N THR A 87 -23.78 -11.75 -13.65
CA THR A 87 -24.74 -12.73 -14.18
C THR A 87 -26.14 -12.52 -13.58
N THR A 88 -27.11 -12.34 -14.48
CA THR A 88 -28.55 -12.66 -14.40
C THR A 88 -29.44 -11.92 -13.38
N SER A 89 -30.40 -11.17 -13.93
CA SER A 89 -31.60 -10.69 -13.24
C SER A 89 -32.39 -11.85 -12.65
N THR A 90 -32.37 -11.98 -11.32
CA THR A 90 -33.36 -12.78 -10.60
C THR A 90 -33.89 -11.93 -9.45
N ASN A 91 -35.16 -11.56 -9.54
CA ASN A 91 -35.87 -10.87 -8.49
C ASN A 91 -35.98 -11.81 -7.28
N SER A 92 -35.35 -11.46 -6.16
CA SER A 92 -35.49 -12.20 -4.91
C SER A 92 -35.34 -11.21 -3.75
N ASN A 93 -36.47 -10.94 -3.10
CA ASN A 93 -36.48 -10.38 -1.74
C ASN A 93 -35.74 -11.36 -0.83
N SER A 94 -34.58 -10.97 -0.32
CA SER A 94 -33.93 -11.69 0.77
C SER A 94 -33.19 -10.71 1.68
N SER A 95 -33.78 -10.53 2.86
CA SER A 95 -33.21 -10.15 4.16
C SER A 95 -31.73 -9.75 4.16
N SER A 96 -31.48 -8.47 4.44
CA SER A 96 -30.17 -7.87 4.70
C SER A 96 -29.35 -8.69 5.71
N ARG A 97 -28.47 -9.57 5.21
CA ARG A 97 -27.31 -10.04 5.96
C ARG A 97 -26.17 -9.05 5.73
N LYS A 98 -25.90 -8.24 6.75
CA LYS A 98 -24.67 -7.46 6.86
C LYS A 98 -23.55 -8.41 7.27
N ASP A 99 -22.93 -9.08 6.32
CA ASP A 99 -21.64 -9.70 6.56
C ASP A 99 -20.57 -8.61 6.45
N ARG A 100 -20.38 -7.95 7.59
CA ARG A 100 -19.30 -7.00 7.87
C ARG A 100 -18.02 -7.80 8.10
N TYR A 101 -17.11 -7.78 7.14
CA TYR A 101 -15.69 -7.70 7.48
C TYR A 101 -15.46 -6.23 7.82
N GLY A 102 -15.57 -5.80 9.07
CA GLY A 102 -14.74 -6.27 10.16
C GLY A 102 -13.48 -5.40 10.18
N SER A 103 -13.68 -4.10 10.38
CA SER A 103 -12.63 -3.14 10.71
C SER A 103 -11.97 -3.58 12.01
N ASP A 104 -10.87 -4.30 11.92
CA ASP A 104 -9.87 -4.36 12.97
C ASP A 104 -8.50 -4.10 12.33
N VAL A 105 -8.31 -2.85 11.88
CA VAL A 105 -6.99 -2.25 11.98
C VAL A 105 -6.78 -2.02 13.47
N SER A 106 -6.34 -3.06 14.17
CA SER A 106 -5.59 -2.86 15.39
C SER A 106 -4.40 -2.00 14.99
N GLN A 107 -4.45 -0.72 15.38
CA GLN A 107 -3.32 0.20 15.33
C GLN A 107 -2.27 -0.23 16.36
N ASN A 108 -1.80 -1.47 16.29
CA ASN A 108 -0.66 -1.92 17.07
C ASN A 108 0.62 -1.62 16.28
N SER A 109 1.01 -0.35 16.28
CA SER A 109 2.41 0.10 16.33
C SER A 109 2.45 1.63 16.20
N VAL A 110 2.09 2.33 17.27
CA VAL A 110 2.80 3.56 17.62
C VAL A 110 3.67 3.18 18.81
N PHE A 111 4.98 3.18 18.56
CA PHE A 111 6.09 3.01 19.49
C PHE A 111 5.74 3.36 20.95
N GLU A 112 5.61 2.34 21.81
CA GLU A 112 5.69 2.51 23.26
C GLU A 112 7.05 2.00 23.73
N MET A 113 8.05 2.88 23.69
CA MET A 113 9.35 2.66 24.35
C MET A 113 9.90 3.99 24.88
N ALA A 114 9.35 4.47 25.99
CA ALA A 114 10.04 5.35 26.94
C ALA A 114 9.37 5.29 28.31
N LYS A 115 9.71 4.27 29.10
CA LYS A 115 9.52 4.26 30.56
C LYS A 115 10.87 4.54 31.19
N VAL A 116 10.98 5.61 31.98
CA VAL A 116 11.58 5.67 33.33
C VAL A 116 11.59 7.13 33.81
N GLY A 117 10.96 7.40 34.95
CA GLY A 117 11.06 8.70 35.65
C GLY A 117 9.82 9.15 36.42
N GLY A 118 9.31 8.35 37.38
CA GLY A 118 8.55 8.92 38.51
C GLY A 118 9.53 9.64 39.43
N MET A 119 9.23 10.76 40.10
CA MET A 119 8.20 10.94 41.14
C MET A 119 8.16 12.43 41.55
N SER A 120 6.99 13.06 41.64
CA SER A 120 6.80 14.26 42.47
C SER A 120 5.41 14.19 43.09
N ALA A 121 5.37 13.93 44.40
CA ALA A 121 4.16 13.99 45.21
C ALA A 121 4.30 15.17 46.16
N SER A 122 3.62 16.27 45.86
CA SER A 122 3.45 17.39 46.80
C SER A 122 2.10 17.24 47.47
N GLY A 123 2.09 16.77 48.73
CA GLY A 123 0.92 16.80 49.61
C GLY A 123 1.00 18.01 50.57
N PRO A 124 -0.13 18.56 51.04
CA PRO A 124 -0.12 19.72 51.94
C PRO A 124 0.23 19.33 53.39
N ILE A 125 0.95 20.21 54.08
CA ILE A 125 1.20 20.14 55.54
C ILE A 125 0.02 20.80 56.26
N ALA A 126 -0.71 20.03 57.07
CA ALA A 126 -1.67 20.57 58.03
C ALA A 126 -0.92 21.07 59.29
N ARG A 127 -1.34 22.23 59.82
CA ARG A 127 -0.75 22.93 60.98
C ARG A 127 -1.26 22.38 62.31
#